data_AF-A0A8T3XTZ9-F1
#
_entry.id   AF-A0A8T3XTZ9-F1
#
_cell.length_a   1.000
_cell.length_b   1.000
_cell.length_c   1.000
_cell.angle_alpha   90.00
_cell.angle_beta   90.00
_cell.angle_gamma   90.00
#
_symmetry.space_group_name_H-M   'P 1'
#
loop_
_entity.id
_entity.type
_entity.pdbx_description
1 polymer ?
#
loop_
_entity_poly.entity_id
_entity_poly.type
_entity_poly.pdbx_seq_one_letter_code
_entity_poly.pdbx_strand_id
1 'polypeptide(L)'
;MQYKKIYLALIFLSISFIPVFAQEAEEEACNVTDELICVDVAEEFYKDGDIVVISGKVKAVILNTPVSIQVFYGDSFLEPRQVEVAQDGTFTTTIIATGPQWAREGTYLVRAGYSGNIAETNFEFEPAGTVVTTTNFFEVDAGSFGTFDVPYTINGGTIKNIQVEPKILGLVVTIEAERDGIMTLELPRSFIDAKKSDGVD
;
A
#
# COMPACT_ATOMS: atom_id res chain seq x y z
N MET A 1 -64.66 -57.72 3.39
CA MET A 1 -63.20 -57.47 3.38
C MET A 1 -63.00 -55.97 3.53
N GLN A 2 -62.43 -55.51 4.64
CA GLN A 2 -62.20 -54.09 4.88
C GLN A 2 -60.89 -53.64 4.22
N TYR A 3 -60.96 -52.63 3.36
CA TYR A 3 -59.78 -51.94 2.85
C TYR A 3 -59.53 -50.71 3.70
N LYS A 4 -58.35 -50.61 4.31
CA LYS A 4 -57.93 -49.46 5.12
C LYS A 4 -57.26 -48.44 4.19
N LYS A 5 -57.85 -47.26 4.03
CA LYS A 5 -57.26 -46.17 3.23
C LYS A 5 -56.10 -45.54 4.01
N ILE A 6 -54.91 -45.54 3.43
CA ILE A 6 -53.75 -44.80 3.93
C ILE A 6 -53.63 -43.53 3.10
N TYR A 7 -53.66 -42.38 3.77
CA TYR A 7 -53.41 -41.08 3.15
C TYR A 7 -51.95 -40.73 3.39
N LEU A 8 -51.20 -40.53 2.30
CA LEU A 8 -49.81 -40.08 2.34
C LEU A 8 -49.82 -38.56 2.13
N ALA A 9 -49.48 -37.79 3.17
CA ALA A 9 -49.30 -36.35 3.05
C ALA A 9 -47.84 -36.05 2.72
N LEU A 10 -47.59 -35.53 1.52
CA LEU A 10 -46.28 -35.00 1.11
C LEU A 10 -46.17 -33.55 1.59
N ILE A 11 -45.33 -33.29 2.59
CA ILE A 11 -45.02 -31.94 3.08
C ILE A 11 -43.79 -31.44 2.33
N PHE A 12 -43.94 -30.45 1.46
CA PHE A 12 -42.82 -29.73 0.86
C PHE A 12 -42.35 -28.64 1.83
N LEU A 13 -41.21 -28.83 2.46
CA LEU A 13 -40.54 -27.79 3.25
C LEU A 13 -39.68 -26.95 2.29
N SER A 14 -40.17 -25.79 1.87
CA SER A 14 -39.38 -24.85 1.09
C SER A 14 -38.46 -24.06 2.03
N ILE A 15 -37.19 -24.43 2.12
CA ILE A 15 -36.17 -23.61 2.78
C ILE A 15 -35.75 -22.54 1.77
N SER A 16 -36.28 -21.33 1.93
CA SER A 16 -35.77 -20.17 1.20
C SER A 16 -34.42 -19.77 1.80
N PHE A 17 -33.33 -20.16 1.14
CA PHE A 17 -32.02 -19.58 1.40
C PHE A 17 -32.03 -18.16 0.82
N ILE A 18 -32.20 -17.16 1.67
CA ILE A 18 -31.83 -15.80 1.31
C ILE A 18 -30.30 -15.78 1.37
N PRO A 19 -29.58 -15.50 0.26
CA PRO A 19 -28.15 -15.30 0.35
C PRO A 19 -27.92 -14.10 1.27
N VAL A 20 -27.26 -14.36 2.41
CA VAL A 20 -26.68 -13.31 3.24
C VAL A 20 -25.54 -12.76 2.40
N PHE A 21 -25.78 -11.65 1.70
CA PHE A 21 -24.70 -10.85 1.14
C PHE A 21 -23.78 -10.50 2.30
N ALA A 22 -22.48 -10.76 2.12
CA ALA A 22 -21.46 -10.37 3.05
C ALA A 22 -21.70 -8.92 3.45
N GLN A 23 -22.01 -8.70 4.73
CA GLN A 23 -21.99 -7.38 5.31
C GLN A 23 -20.51 -7.01 5.37
N GLU A 24 -20.06 -6.26 4.37
CA GLU A 24 -18.83 -5.48 4.46
C GLU A 24 -19.00 -4.65 5.74
N ALA A 25 -18.11 -4.86 6.71
CA ALA A 25 -18.10 -4.03 7.89
C ALA A 25 -17.85 -2.60 7.40
N GLU A 26 -18.87 -1.75 7.51
CA GLU A 26 -18.67 -0.31 7.33
C GLU A 26 -17.62 0.08 8.36
N GLU A 27 -16.43 0.46 7.87
CA GLU A 27 -15.36 1.02 8.68
C GLU A 27 -15.99 2.13 9.53
N GLU A 28 -15.91 1.99 10.85
CA GLU A 28 -16.64 2.83 11.77
C GLU A 28 -16.06 4.24 11.71
N ALA A 29 -16.58 5.06 10.81
CA ALA A 29 -16.18 6.45 10.64
C ALA A 29 -16.20 7.14 12.01
N CYS A 30 -15.16 7.91 12.33
CA CYS A 30 -15.01 8.64 13.59
C CYS A 30 -16.33 9.27 14.07
N ASN A 31 -17.00 8.56 14.99
CA ASN A 31 -18.33 8.87 15.51
C ASN A 31 -18.28 8.92 17.04
N VAL A 32 -18.39 10.13 17.60
CA VAL A 32 -18.44 10.40 19.05
C VAL A 32 -19.81 10.10 19.67
N THR A 33 -20.28 8.85 19.56
CA THR A 33 -21.50 8.39 20.24
C THR A 33 -21.24 8.18 21.73
N ASP A 34 -20.29 7.30 22.06
CA ASP A 34 -19.86 7.01 23.43
C ASP A 34 -18.55 7.71 23.81
N GLU A 35 -17.71 8.05 22.83
CA GLU A 35 -16.44 8.77 23.02
C GLU A 35 -16.61 10.30 23.08
N LEU A 36 -15.66 10.98 23.73
CA LEU A 36 -15.67 12.46 23.86
C LEU A 36 -14.92 13.16 22.72
N ILE A 37 -14.00 12.46 22.08
CA ILE A 37 -13.25 12.85 20.90
C ILE A 37 -12.89 11.57 20.13
N CYS A 38 -12.87 11.64 18.81
CA CYS A 38 -12.24 10.65 17.94
C CYS A 38 -11.34 11.36 16.91
N VAL A 39 -10.37 10.63 16.38
CA VAL A 39 -9.44 11.10 15.35
C VAL A 39 -9.16 9.96 14.38
N ASP A 40 -9.01 10.31 13.11
CA ASP A 40 -8.74 9.37 12.05
C ASP A 40 -7.82 9.97 10.98
N VAL A 41 -7.27 9.11 10.14
CA VAL A 41 -6.47 9.43 8.95
C VAL A 41 -7.21 8.98 7.70
N ALA A 42 -7.05 9.70 6.59
CA ALA A 42 -7.78 9.36 5.36
C ALA A 42 -7.34 8.04 4.70
N GLU A 43 -6.09 7.65 4.93
CA GLU A 43 -5.47 6.43 4.40
C GLU A 43 -4.63 5.76 5.49
N GLU A 44 -4.49 4.44 5.41
CA GLU A 44 -3.70 3.65 6.36
C GLU A 44 -2.20 3.63 6.02
N PHE A 45 -1.81 4.03 4.81
CA PHE A 45 -0.43 3.94 4.33
C PHE A 45 -0.03 5.15 3.48
N TYR A 46 1.16 5.71 3.72
CA TYR A 46 1.69 6.87 3.01
C TYR A 46 3.17 6.68 2.62
N LYS A 47 3.61 7.39 1.59
CA LYS A 47 5.01 7.48 1.14
C LYS A 47 5.55 8.89 1.28
N ASP A 48 6.88 9.05 1.16
CA ASP A 48 7.50 10.38 1.18
C ASP A 48 6.87 11.34 0.18
N GLY A 49 6.52 12.52 0.68
CA GLY A 49 5.86 13.57 -0.09
C GLY A 49 4.34 13.51 -0.08
N ASP A 50 3.73 12.43 0.40
CA ASP A 50 2.27 12.33 0.51
C ASP A 50 1.70 13.31 1.55
N ILE A 51 0.42 13.63 1.36
CA ILE A 51 -0.33 14.51 2.27
C ILE A 51 -1.18 13.64 3.18
N VAL A 52 -0.78 13.56 4.45
CA VAL A 52 -1.56 12.91 5.51
C VAL A 52 -2.71 13.85 5.89
N VAL A 53 -3.94 13.42 5.65
CA VAL A 53 -5.15 14.15 6.05
C VAL A 53 -5.64 13.57 7.37
N ILE A 54 -5.59 14.39 8.42
CA ILE A 54 -6.05 14.03 9.77
C ILE A 54 -7.39 14.71 10.00
N SER A 55 -8.41 13.94 10.37
CA SER A 55 -9.73 14.47 10.66
C SER A 55 -10.29 13.88 11.94
N GLY A 56 -11.31 14.52 12.50
CA GLY A 56 -11.98 13.95 13.65
C GLY A 56 -13.14 14.77 14.13
N LYS A 57 -13.68 14.39 15.29
CA LYS A 57 -14.85 15.00 15.87
C LYS A 57 -14.78 15.03 17.39
N VAL A 58 -15.27 16.12 17.99
CA VAL A 58 -15.48 16.24 19.43
C VAL A 58 -16.97 16.22 19.75
N LYS A 59 -17.32 15.66 20.92
CA LYS A 59 -18.73 15.56 21.34
C LYS A 59 -19.35 16.91 21.71
N ALA A 60 -18.56 17.80 22.31
CA ALA A 60 -19.00 19.12 22.75
C ALA A 60 -17.98 20.19 22.34
N VAL A 61 -18.47 21.25 21.70
CA VAL A 61 -17.63 22.37 21.26
C VAL A 61 -17.49 23.38 22.41
N ILE A 62 -16.25 23.65 22.80
CA ILE A 62 -15.89 24.69 23.78
C ILE A 62 -15.33 25.88 23.01
N LEU A 63 -15.92 27.05 23.22
CA LEU A 63 -15.54 28.28 22.53
C LEU A 63 -14.06 28.61 22.75
N ASN A 64 -13.36 29.01 21.69
CA ASN A 64 -11.92 29.38 21.69
C ASN A 64 -10.99 28.28 22.22
N THR A 65 -11.39 27.01 22.14
CA THR A 65 -10.56 25.87 22.54
C THR A 65 -10.21 25.06 21.28
N PRO A 66 -8.94 25.03 20.84
CA PRO A 66 -8.52 24.21 19.71
C PRO A 66 -8.23 22.76 20.14
N VAL A 67 -8.24 21.84 19.16
CA VAL A 67 -7.69 20.49 19.30
C VAL A 67 -6.18 20.55 19.10
N SER A 68 -5.42 19.88 19.97
CA SER A 68 -3.98 19.68 19.81
C SER A 68 -3.74 18.35 19.09
N ILE A 69 -3.07 18.40 17.94
CA ILE A 69 -2.68 17.22 17.15
C ILE A 69 -1.18 17.03 17.29
N GLN A 70 -0.75 15.80 17.56
CA GLN A 70 0.64 15.42 17.74
C GLN A 70 0.91 14.13 16.97
N VAL A 71 2.03 14.09 16.24
CA VAL A 71 2.48 12.89 15.51
C VAL A 71 3.73 12.32 16.17
N PHE A 72 3.77 11.01 16.34
CA PHE A 72 4.87 10.28 16.96
C PHE A 72 5.35 9.10 16.11
N TYR A 73 6.64 8.80 16.23
CA TYR A 73 7.24 7.52 15.83
C TYR A 73 7.89 6.88 17.06
N GLY A 74 7.26 5.82 17.59
CA GLY A 74 7.59 5.33 18.95
C GLY A 74 7.46 6.46 19.97
N ASP A 75 8.52 6.70 20.76
CA ASP A 75 8.58 7.81 21.72
C ASP A 75 9.04 9.15 21.11
N SER A 76 9.39 9.17 19.82
CA SER A 76 9.91 10.38 19.15
C SER A 76 8.76 11.26 18.68
N PHE A 77 8.76 12.51 19.13
CA PHE A 77 7.79 13.53 18.74
C PHE A 77 8.23 14.22 17.44
N LEU A 78 7.32 14.30 16.45
CA LEU A 78 7.62 14.90 15.15
C LEU A 78 7.15 16.36 15.06
N GLU A 79 5.84 16.58 15.18
CA GLU A 79 5.23 17.88 14.89
C GLU A 79 3.96 18.11 15.76
N PRO A 80 3.79 19.32 16.33
CA PRO A 80 2.52 19.76 16.92
C PRO A 80 1.70 20.59 15.93
N ARG A 81 0.38 20.40 15.93
CA ARG A 81 -0.59 21.34 15.36
C ARG A 81 -1.71 21.68 16.32
N GLN A 82 -2.25 22.88 16.17
CA GLN A 82 -3.51 23.27 16.80
C GLN A 82 -4.54 23.55 15.72
N VAL A 83 -5.73 22.98 15.88
CA VAL A 83 -6.80 23.05 14.89
C VAL A 83 -8.06 23.58 15.56
N GLU A 84 -8.67 24.60 14.98
CA GLU A 84 -9.97 25.09 15.45
C GLU A 84 -11.06 24.06 15.19
N VAL A 85 -12.03 23.98 16.12
CA VAL A 85 -13.16 23.07 16.02
C VAL A 85 -14.33 23.80 15.36
N ALA A 86 -14.89 23.21 14.32
CA ALA A 86 -16.08 23.72 13.65
C ALA A 86 -17.32 23.63 14.54
N GLN A 87 -18.39 24.34 14.17
CA GLN A 87 -19.64 24.38 14.97
C GLN A 87 -20.32 23.02 15.12
N ASP A 88 -20.10 22.11 14.18
CA ASP A 88 -20.61 20.74 14.19
C ASP A 88 -19.70 19.75 14.96
N GLY A 89 -18.64 20.26 15.59
CA GLY A 89 -17.66 19.48 16.35
C GLY A 89 -16.55 18.87 15.52
N THR A 90 -16.53 19.06 14.20
CA THR A 90 -15.49 18.48 13.33
C THR A 90 -14.21 19.32 13.35
N PHE A 91 -13.09 18.65 13.07
CA PHE A 91 -11.80 19.29 12.84
C PHE A 91 -11.04 18.55 11.73
N THR A 92 -10.18 19.26 11.01
CA THR A 92 -9.36 18.68 9.94
C THR A 92 -8.05 19.45 9.80
N THR A 93 -6.96 18.73 9.57
CA THR A 93 -5.66 19.31 9.23
C THR A 93 -4.90 18.38 8.30
N THR A 94 -3.88 18.92 7.64
CA THR A 94 -2.99 18.17 6.76
C THR A 94 -1.54 18.29 7.20
N ILE A 95 -0.76 17.24 6.98
CA ILE A 95 0.70 17.22 7.18
C ILE A 95 1.33 16.61 5.93
N ILE A 96 2.42 17.19 5.44
CA ILE A 96 3.19 16.62 4.34
C ILE A 96 4.23 15.69 4.95
N ALA A 97 4.18 14.40 4.61
CA ALA A 97 5.06 13.37 5.14
C ALA A 97 6.44 13.42 4.44
N THR A 98 7.21 14.48 4.69
CA THR A 98 8.52 14.68 4.08
C THR A 98 9.51 15.42 4.96
N GLY A 99 10.80 15.22 4.71
CA GLY A 99 11.90 15.88 5.42
C GLY A 99 12.50 15.04 6.56
N PRO A 100 13.40 15.62 7.37
CA PRO A 100 14.24 14.85 8.29
C PRO A 100 13.51 14.08 9.39
N GLN A 101 12.27 14.48 9.72
CA GLN A 101 11.43 13.81 10.69
C GLN A 101 10.78 12.52 10.13
N TRP A 102 10.72 12.40 8.80
CA TRP A 102 10.08 11.33 8.04
C TRP A 102 11.13 10.40 7.42
N ALA A 103 12.06 9.93 8.25
CA ALA A 103 13.24 9.17 7.79
C ALA A 103 13.16 7.67 8.08
N ARG A 104 12.08 7.20 8.71
CA ARG A 104 11.96 5.82 9.20
C ARG A 104 10.69 5.20 8.69
N GLU A 105 10.79 3.97 8.20
CA GLU A 105 9.59 3.20 7.87
C GLU A 105 8.89 2.72 9.14
N GLY A 106 7.58 2.49 9.03
CA GLY A 106 6.77 1.81 10.04
C GLY A 106 5.60 2.64 10.54
N THR A 107 5.09 2.26 11.70
CA THR A 107 3.85 2.80 12.27
C THR A 107 4.07 4.15 12.95
N TYR A 108 3.28 5.13 12.54
CA TYR A 108 3.19 6.46 13.13
C TYR A 108 1.88 6.62 13.90
N LEU A 109 1.95 7.21 15.08
CA LEU A 109 0.80 7.47 15.95
C LEU A 109 0.37 8.93 15.83
N VAL A 110 -0.90 9.16 15.50
CA VAL A 110 -1.55 10.45 15.60
C VAL A 110 -2.32 10.51 16.91
N ARG A 111 -2.03 11.51 17.74
CA ARG A 111 -2.73 11.79 19.00
C ARG A 111 -3.47 13.12 18.92
N ALA A 112 -4.78 13.09 19.14
CA ALA A 112 -5.61 14.27 19.29
C ALA A 112 -5.97 14.49 20.76
N GLY A 113 -5.70 15.70 21.27
CA GLY A 113 -6.03 16.11 22.63
C GLY A 113 -7.03 17.25 22.65
N TYR A 114 -8.10 17.12 23.44
CA TYR A 114 -9.13 18.14 23.59
C TYR A 114 -9.74 18.17 25.00
N SER A 115 -9.57 19.28 25.71
CA SER A 115 -10.12 19.50 27.06
C SER A 115 -9.86 18.34 28.05
N GLY A 116 -8.66 17.76 28.00
CA GLY A 116 -8.26 16.64 28.86
C GLY A 116 -8.62 15.24 28.33
N ASN A 117 -9.35 15.15 27.21
CA ASN A 117 -9.63 13.90 26.52
C ASN A 117 -8.58 13.65 25.43
N ILE A 118 -8.33 12.39 25.14
CA ILE A 118 -7.36 11.93 24.16
C ILE A 118 -8.03 10.91 23.24
N ALA A 119 -7.77 11.03 21.94
CA ALA A 119 -8.00 9.99 20.95
C ALA A 119 -6.73 9.74 20.14
N GLU A 120 -6.57 8.53 19.65
CA GLU A 120 -5.39 8.10 18.92
C GLU A 120 -5.77 7.26 17.70
N THR A 121 -5.01 7.41 16.62
CA THR A 121 -5.07 6.54 15.44
C THR A 121 -3.65 6.30 14.92
N ASN A 122 -3.46 5.32 14.04
CA ASN A 122 -2.17 4.99 13.45
C ASN A 122 -2.22 4.99 11.94
N PHE A 123 -1.06 5.21 11.31
CA PHE A 123 -0.85 4.95 9.89
C PHE A 123 0.56 4.40 9.68
N GLU A 124 0.75 3.70 8.58
CA GLU A 124 2.05 3.22 8.13
C GLU A 124 2.70 4.23 7.18
N PHE A 125 4.01 4.37 7.28
CA PHE A 125 4.77 5.27 6.42
C PHE A 125 6.00 4.57 5.84
N GLU A 126 6.27 4.82 4.56
CA GLU A 126 7.49 4.41 3.87
C GLU A 126 8.27 5.67 3.44
N PRO A 127 9.48 5.92 3.99
CA PRO A 127 10.30 7.04 3.57
C PRO A 127 10.75 6.86 2.13
N ALA A 128 11.15 7.95 1.48
CA ALA A 128 11.82 7.89 0.19
C ALA A 128 13.07 7.01 0.35
N GLY A 129 13.00 5.82 -0.22
CA GLY A 129 14.13 4.93 -0.26
C GLY A 129 15.30 5.62 -0.95
N THR A 130 16.52 5.52 -0.40
CA THR A 130 17.71 5.75 -1.21
C THR A 130 17.72 4.67 -2.28
N VAL A 131 17.16 4.96 -3.45
CA VAL A 131 17.13 4.01 -4.55
C VAL A 131 18.56 3.93 -5.08
N VAL A 132 19.33 2.97 -4.57
CA VAL A 132 20.68 2.73 -5.06
C VAL A 132 20.56 2.31 -6.51
N THR A 133 21.01 3.19 -7.39
CA THR A 133 21.08 2.91 -8.81
C THR A 133 22.38 2.18 -9.06
N THR A 134 22.27 0.92 -9.50
CA THR A 134 23.42 0.12 -9.90
C THR A 134 23.54 0.18 -11.41
N THR A 135 24.67 0.67 -11.90
CA THR A 135 25.04 0.59 -13.32
C THR A 135 26.24 -0.33 -13.44
N ASN A 136 26.10 -1.41 -14.20
CA ASN A 136 27.16 -2.39 -14.41
C ASN A 136 26.94 -3.15 -15.73
N PHE A 137 27.79 -4.14 -15.98
CA PHE A 137 27.64 -5.11 -17.07
C PHE A 137 27.34 -6.48 -16.47
N PHE A 138 26.47 -7.25 -17.15
CA PHE A 138 26.27 -8.65 -16.86
C PHE A 138 26.80 -9.47 -18.04
N GLU A 139 27.80 -10.32 -17.79
CA GLU A 139 28.34 -11.23 -18.80
C GLU A 139 27.37 -12.41 -18.99
N VAL A 140 26.76 -12.48 -20.17
CA VAL A 140 25.79 -13.52 -20.55
C VAL A 140 26.49 -14.63 -21.31
N ASP A 141 26.28 -15.87 -20.87
CA ASP A 141 26.76 -17.06 -21.58
C ASP A 141 25.80 -17.45 -22.73
N ALA A 142 26.33 -17.43 -23.97
CA ALA A 142 25.64 -17.87 -25.17
C ALA A 142 26.01 -19.31 -25.57
N GLY A 143 26.57 -20.10 -24.65
CA GLY A 143 26.98 -21.48 -24.84
C GLY A 143 28.17 -21.58 -25.80
N SER A 144 28.03 -22.38 -26.86
CA SER A 144 29.12 -22.58 -27.84
C SER A 144 29.47 -21.33 -28.66
N PHE A 145 28.69 -20.26 -28.57
CA PHE A 145 28.92 -18.99 -29.25
C PHE A 145 29.73 -17.97 -28.41
N GLY A 146 30.16 -18.37 -27.21
CA GLY A 146 30.94 -17.52 -26.30
C GLY A 146 30.07 -16.74 -25.33
N THR A 147 30.62 -15.64 -24.81
CA THR A 147 29.93 -14.75 -23.86
C THR A 147 29.80 -13.34 -24.44
N PHE A 148 28.85 -12.57 -23.92
CA PHE A 148 28.67 -11.16 -24.28
C PHE A 148 28.21 -10.33 -23.09
N ASP A 149 28.68 -9.09 -23.02
CA ASP A 149 28.31 -8.18 -21.94
C ASP A 149 27.01 -7.42 -22.25
N VAL A 150 26.09 -7.42 -21.29
CA VAL A 150 24.87 -6.60 -21.31
C VAL A 150 25.03 -5.45 -20.31
N PRO A 151 25.28 -4.22 -20.77
CA PRO A 151 25.17 -3.04 -19.91
C PRO A 151 23.76 -2.92 -19.36
N TYR A 152 23.67 -2.64 -18.06
CA TYR A 152 22.41 -2.46 -17.38
C TYR A 152 22.45 -1.33 -16.35
N THR A 153 21.28 -0.75 -16.13
CA THR A 153 21.01 0.13 -14.99
C THR A 153 19.76 -0.39 -14.30
N ILE A 154 19.84 -0.63 -12.98
CA ILE A 154 18.69 -1.04 -12.17
C ILE A 154 18.64 -0.19 -10.90
N ASN A 155 17.43 0.19 -10.53
CA ASN A 155 17.12 0.80 -9.24
C ASN A 155 15.99 -0.02 -8.57
N GLY A 156 15.87 0.01 -7.25
CA GLY A 156 14.88 -0.79 -6.51
C GLY A 156 15.25 -2.27 -6.32
N GLY A 157 16.31 -2.76 -6.97
CA GLY A 157 16.76 -4.14 -6.85
C GLY A 157 18.15 -4.41 -7.45
N THR A 158 18.48 -5.69 -7.58
CA THR A 158 19.72 -6.20 -8.18
C THR A 158 19.43 -7.27 -9.23
N ILE A 159 20.21 -7.28 -10.32
CA ILE A 159 20.17 -8.40 -11.28
C ILE A 159 20.95 -9.57 -10.69
N LYS A 160 20.31 -10.74 -10.61
CA LYS A 160 20.93 -11.99 -10.16
C LYS A 160 21.42 -12.85 -11.32
N ASN A 161 20.69 -12.85 -12.43
CA ASN A 161 21.05 -13.64 -13.60
C ASN A 161 20.48 -13.05 -14.89
N ILE A 162 21.22 -13.20 -15.99
CA ILE A 162 20.72 -13.03 -17.35
C ILE A 162 21.16 -14.25 -18.14
N GLN A 163 20.21 -14.99 -18.71
CA GLN A 163 20.49 -16.21 -19.47
C GLN A 163 19.74 -16.23 -20.80
N VAL A 164 20.37 -16.83 -21.82
CA VAL A 164 19.72 -17.13 -23.09
C VAL A 164 18.74 -18.28 -22.91
N GLU A 165 17.51 -18.12 -23.37
CA GLU A 165 16.50 -19.17 -23.47
C GLU A 165 16.19 -19.46 -24.95
N PRO A 166 16.81 -20.48 -25.55
CA PRO A 166 16.66 -20.79 -26.97
C PRO A 166 15.22 -21.15 -27.35
N LYS A 167 14.43 -21.70 -26.42
CA LYS A 167 13.04 -22.10 -26.73
C LYS A 167 12.13 -20.90 -27.01
N ILE A 168 12.45 -19.74 -26.45
CA ILE A 168 11.69 -18.50 -26.67
C ILE A 168 12.44 -17.50 -27.53
N LEU A 169 13.64 -17.86 -28.02
CA LEU A 169 14.54 -16.98 -28.76
C LEU A 169 14.78 -15.65 -28.03
N GLY A 170 14.97 -15.70 -26.71
CA GLY A 170 15.01 -14.52 -25.85
C GLY A 170 15.93 -14.65 -24.65
N LEU A 171 15.90 -13.63 -23.79
CA LEU A 171 16.64 -13.58 -22.53
C LEU A 171 15.66 -13.76 -21.35
N VAL A 172 16.07 -14.54 -20.37
CA VAL A 172 15.42 -14.62 -19.06
C VAL A 172 16.29 -13.86 -18.07
N VAL A 173 15.69 -12.84 -17.45
CA VAL A 173 16.36 -11.97 -16.47
C VAL A 173 15.77 -12.26 -15.09
N THR A 174 16.62 -12.65 -14.16
CA THR A 174 16.25 -12.87 -12.76
C THR A 174 16.72 -11.68 -11.94
N ILE A 175 15.79 -11.04 -11.24
CA ILE A 175 16.06 -9.92 -10.33
C ILE A 175 15.67 -10.26 -8.90
N GLU A 176 16.31 -9.61 -7.94
CA GLU A 176 15.86 -9.52 -6.56
C GLU A 176 15.58 -8.04 -6.26
N ALA A 177 14.34 -7.72 -5.91
CA ALA A 177 13.90 -6.35 -5.65
C ALA A 177 13.30 -6.28 -4.24
N GLU A 178 13.70 -5.25 -3.50
CA GLU A 178 13.15 -4.93 -2.17
C GLU A 178 12.15 -3.77 -2.27
N ARG A 179 12.18 -3.01 -3.36
CA ARG A 179 11.33 -1.84 -3.62
C ARG A 179 11.00 -1.75 -5.10
N ASP A 180 9.96 -0.99 -5.43
CA ASP A 180 9.64 -0.66 -6.81
C ASP A 180 10.80 0.08 -7.50
N GLY A 181 10.94 -0.15 -8.81
CA GLY A 181 12.03 0.42 -9.57
C GLY A 181 11.92 0.23 -11.08
N ILE A 182 12.97 0.66 -11.76
CA ILE A 182 13.16 0.66 -13.20
C ILE A 182 14.47 -0.08 -13.49
N MET A 183 14.39 -0.99 -14.45
CA MET A 183 15.55 -1.67 -15.04
C MET A 183 15.65 -1.29 -16.52
N THR A 184 16.84 -0.91 -16.96
CA THR A 184 17.20 -0.72 -18.37
C THR A 184 18.31 -1.70 -18.73
N LEU A 185 18.12 -2.41 -19.86
CA LEU A 185 19.09 -3.33 -20.44
C LEU A 185 19.45 -2.83 -21.84
N GLU A 186 20.73 -2.63 -22.10
CA GLU A 186 21.23 -2.24 -23.41
C GLU A 186 21.70 -3.48 -24.18
N LEU A 187 20.90 -3.95 -25.12
CA LEU A 187 21.18 -5.19 -25.85
C LEU A 187 22.13 -4.94 -27.03
N PRO A 188 23.36 -5.50 -27.03
CA PRO A 188 24.32 -5.29 -28.10
C PRO A 188 23.91 -6.05 -29.36
N ARG A 189 23.67 -5.30 -30.45
CA ARG A 189 23.30 -5.87 -31.76
C ARG A 189 24.31 -6.85 -32.32
N SER A 190 25.60 -6.72 -32.01
CA SER A 190 26.64 -7.64 -32.50
C SER A 190 26.43 -9.10 -32.06
N PHE A 191 25.69 -9.32 -30.97
CA PHE A 191 25.44 -10.65 -30.40
C PHE A 191 23.98 -11.09 -30.52
N ILE A 192 23.04 -10.14 -30.64
CA ILE A 192 21.59 -10.38 -30.66
C ILE A 192 20.97 -9.88 -31.97
N ASP A 193 21.70 -10.03 -33.08
CA ASP A 193 21.19 -9.64 -34.40
C ASP A 193 20.10 -10.60 -34.88
N ALA A 194 18.99 -10.05 -35.39
CA ALA A 194 17.92 -10.83 -35.98
C ALA A 194 18.14 -10.91 -37.50
N LYS A 195 18.79 -11.97 -37.97
CA LYS A 195 18.85 -12.28 -39.40
C LYS A 195 17.48 -12.76 -39.88
N LYS A 196 16.91 -12.14 -40.93
CA LYS A 196 15.79 -12.74 -41.66
C LYS A 196 16.25 -14.07 -42.28
N SER A 197 15.32 -14.99 -42.53
CA SER A 197 15.59 -16.32 -43.10
C SER A 197 16.28 -16.28 -44.47
N ASP A 198 16.31 -15.14 -45.15
CA ASP A 198 16.95 -14.90 -46.45
C ASP A 198 18.35 -14.27 -46.33
N GLY A 199 18.86 -14.05 -45.11
CA GLY A 199 20.20 -13.52 -44.87
C GLY A 199 20.37 -12.04 -45.19
N VAL A 200 19.28 -11.30 -45.40
CA VAL A 200 19.28 -9.85 -45.62
C VAL A 200 18.64 -9.15 -44.42
N ASP A 201 19.25 -8.07 -43.95
CA ASP A 201 18.76 -7.28 -42.79
C ASP A 201 17.34 -6.70 -43.04
#